data_AF-A0A1P8XKT5-F1
#
_entry.id   AF-A0A1P8XKT5-F1
#
_cell.length_a   1.000
_cell.length_b   1.000
_cell.length_c   1.000
_cell.angle_alpha   90.00
_cell.angle_beta   90.00
_cell.angle_gamma   90.00
#
_symmetry.space_group_name_H-M   'P 1'
#
loop_
_entity.id
_entity.type
_entity.pdbx_description
1 polymer ?
#
loop_
_entity_poly.entity_id
_entity_poly.type
_entity_poly.pdbx_seq_one_letter_code
_entity_poly.pdbx_strand_id
1 'polypeptide(L)'
;MSPRAEDLTSPAGALSAALAALCEANAEAEQWRRGQYARTAADYAAEVWWHPAASSEQRAEASRCLRLSYDLDEQTKARHAQLRAATHLKAG
;
A
#
# COMPACT_ATOMS: atom_id res chain seq x y z
N MET A 1 20.48 14.55 -13.35
CA MET A 1 19.45 13.76 -14.08
C MET A 1 18.57 13.11 -13.03
N SER A 2 17.26 13.38 -13.01
CA SER A 2 16.35 12.87 -11.96
C SER A 2 15.87 11.46 -12.32
N PRO A 3 16.20 10.40 -11.57
CA PRO A 3 16.01 9.01 -12.02
C PRO A 3 14.72 8.38 -11.48
N ARG A 4 13.57 9.09 -11.45
CA ARG A 4 12.42 8.66 -10.62
C ARG A 4 11.03 8.74 -11.24
N ALA A 5 10.94 8.86 -12.56
CA ALA A 5 9.70 8.48 -13.25
C ALA A 5 9.93 7.10 -13.87
N GLU A 6 10.16 6.09 -13.01
CA GLU A 6 9.88 4.71 -13.43
C GLU A 6 8.45 4.69 -13.98
N ASP A 7 8.21 3.94 -15.04
CA ASP A 7 6.94 3.93 -15.75
C ASP A 7 5.79 3.44 -14.85
N LEU A 8 5.23 4.37 -14.07
CA LEU A 8 4.07 4.17 -13.18
C LEU A 8 2.81 3.83 -13.98
N THR A 9 2.83 4.01 -15.30
CA THR A 9 1.72 3.63 -16.18
C THR A 9 1.76 2.15 -16.58
N SER A 10 2.85 1.45 -16.26
CA SER A 10 2.95 -0.01 -16.39
C SER A 10 2.73 -0.70 -15.04
N PRO A 11 2.16 -1.92 -15.03
CA PRO A 11 2.01 -2.70 -13.78
C PRO A 11 3.37 -3.11 -13.20
N ALA A 12 4.42 -3.25 -14.02
CA ALA A 12 5.75 -3.56 -13.54
C ALA A 12 6.40 -2.37 -12.83
N GLY A 13 6.33 -1.17 -13.42
CA GLY A 13 6.86 0.05 -12.81
C GLY A 13 6.09 0.45 -11.55
N ALA A 14 4.76 0.35 -11.57
CA ALA A 14 3.95 0.55 -10.36
C ALA A 14 4.31 -0.47 -9.25
N LEU A 15 4.59 -1.73 -9.60
CA LEU A 15 5.01 -2.73 -8.62
C LEU A 15 6.39 -2.41 -8.03
N SER A 16 7.35 -2.00 -8.86
CA SER A 16 8.67 -1.53 -8.41
C SER A 16 8.54 -0.37 -7.42
N ALA A 17 7.75 0.65 -7.77
CA ALA A 17 7.49 1.80 -6.92
C ALA A 17 6.80 1.42 -5.59
N ALA A 18 5.84 0.49 -5.63
CA ALA A 18 5.18 -0.03 -4.43
C ALA A 18 6.19 -0.70 -3.47
N LEU A 19 7.06 -1.55 -4.00
CA LEU A 19 8.08 -2.25 -3.21
C LEU A 19 9.13 -1.29 -2.66
N ALA A 20 9.56 -0.29 -3.43
CA ALA A 20 10.48 0.75 -2.97
C ALA A 20 9.90 1.56 -1.81
N ALA A 21 8.65 2.02 -1.94
CA ALA A 21 7.95 2.73 -0.87
C ALA A 21 7.74 1.85 0.37
N LEU A 22 7.46 0.55 0.19
CA LEU A 22 7.35 -0.39 1.31
C LEU A 22 8.69 -0.57 2.04
N CYS A 23 9.81 -0.62 1.31
CA CYS A 23 11.15 -0.64 1.90
C CYS A 23 11.43 0.64 2.69
N GLU A 24 11.11 1.81 2.14
CA GLU A 24 11.23 3.10 2.85
C GLU A 24 10.38 3.12 4.12
N ALA A 25 9.14 2.62 4.07
CA ALA A 25 8.27 2.51 5.24
C ALA A 25 8.89 1.64 6.35
N ASN A 26 9.48 0.48 5.99
CA ASN A 26 10.10 -0.41 6.96
C ASN A 26 11.38 0.18 7.59
N ALA A 27 12.13 0.98 6.83
CA ALA A 27 13.34 1.63 7.33
C ALA A 27 13.07 2.89 8.18
N GLU A 28 11.86 3.44 8.09
CA GLU A 28 11.52 4.72 8.72
C GLU A 28 11.21 4.57 10.23
N ALA A 29 11.87 5.40 11.02
CA ALA A 29 11.72 5.45 12.48
C ALA A 29 10.56 6.38 12.90
N GLU A 30 10.36 7.50 12.20
CA GLU A 30 9.30 8.45 12.49
C GLU A 30 7.94 7.87 12.06
N GLN A 31 7.06 7.64 13.03
CA GLN A 31 5.76 6.99 12.79
C GLN A 31 4.92 7.71 11.71
N TRP A 32 4.94 9.05 11.69
CA TRP A 32 4.17 9.82 10.72
C TRP A 32 4.71 9.67 9.29
N ARG A 33 6.03 9.61 9.10
CA ARG A 33 6.67 9.35 7.79
C ARG A 33 6.47 7.91 7.36
N ARG A 34 6.62 6.95 8.29
CA ARG A 34 6.34 5.53 8.04
C ARG A 34 4.93 5.36 7.48
N GLY A 35 3.94 6.00 8.10
CA GLY A 35 2.57 5.98 7.61
C GLY A 35 2.40 6.63 6.23
N GLN A 36 3.16 7.66 5.89
CA GLN A 36 3.15 8.24 4.53
C GLN A 36 3.72 7.27 3.50
N TYR A 37 4.88 6.68 3.74
CA TYR A 37 5.47 5.69 2.83
C TYR A 37 4.61 4.44 2.69
N ALA A 38 4.01 3.95 3.78
CA ALA A 38 3.08 2.83 3.76
C ALA A 38 1.86 3.12 2.89
N ARG A 39 1.28 4.32 2.98
CA ARG A 39 0.18 4.73 2.08
C ARG A 39 0.62 4.82 0.62
N THR A 40 1.79 5.41 0.35
CA THR A 40 2.36 5.44 -1.01
C THR A 40 2.56 4.04 -1.58
N ALA A 41 3.06 3.10 -0.78
CA ALA A 41 3.19 1.70 -1.18
C ALA A 41 1.84 1.05 -1.48
N ALA A 42 0.83 1.32 -0.67
CA ALA A 42 -0.53 0.84 -0.88
C ALA A 42 -1.17 1.42 -2.15
N ASP A 43 -0.99 2.71 -2.44
CA ASP A 43 -1.52 3.37 -3.63
C ASP A 43 -0.94 2.73 -4.91
N TYR A 44 0.38 2.59 -4.99
CA TYR A 44 1.02 1.93 -6.13
C TYR A 44 0.65 0.44 -6.24
N ALA A 45 0.55 -0.28 -5.12
CA ALA A 45 0.11 -1.67 -5.14
C ALA A 45 -1.34 -1.81 -5.61
N ALA A 46 -2.22 -0.86 -5.25
CA ALA A 46 -3.58 -0.83 -5.75
C ALA A 46 -3.63 -0.62 -7.27
N GLU A 47 -2.81 0.29 -7.81
CA GLU A 47 -2.67 0.47 -9.27
C GLU A 47 -2.31 -0.85 -9.96
N VAL A 48 -1.30 -1.58 -9.47
CA VAL A 48 -0.92 -2.89 -10.00
C VAL A 48 -2.08 -3.89 -9.91
N TRP A 49 -2.76 -3.95 -8.76
CA TRP A 49 -3.84 -4.90 -8.52
C TRP A 49 -5.00 -4.71 -9.51
N TRP A 50 -5.35 -3.46 -9.83
CA TRP A 50 -6.44 -3.13 -10.74
C TRP A 50 -6.02 -3.05 -12.21
N HIS A 51 -4.73 -2.95 -12.50
CA HIS A 51 -4.24 -2.78 -13.86
C HIS A 51 -4.65 -3.95 -14.77
N PRO A 52 -5.26 -3.71 -15.95
CA PRO A 52 -5.75 -4.76 -16.84
C PRO A 52 -4.64 -5.72 -17.31
N ALA A 53 -3.45 -5.18 -17.59
CA ALA A 53 -2.29 -5.93 -18.04
C ALA A 53 -1.48 -6.61 -16.92
N ALA A 54 -1.88 -6.48 -15.64
CA ALA A 54 -1.13 -7.11 -14.54
C ALA A 54 -1.30 -8.63 -14.55
N SER A 55 -0.18 -9.35 -14.50
CA SER A 55 -0.15 -10.81 -14.38
C SER A 55 -0.68 -11.27 -13.01
N SER A 56 -1.00 -12.55 -12.89
CA SER A 56 -1.42 -13.16 -11.62
C SER A 56 -0.36 -13.01 -10.53
N GLU A 57 0.93 -13.12 -10.89
CA GLU A 57 2.06 -12.95 -9.97
C GLU A 57 2.17 -11.50 -9.51
N GLN A 58 2.05 -10.53 -10.42
CA GLN A 58 2.07 -9.11 -10.08
C GLN A 58 0.91 -8.74 -9.14
N ARG A 59 -0.30 -9.28 -9.39
CA ARG A 59 -1.45 -9.08 -8.49
C ARG A 59 -1.21 -9.74 -7.14
N ALA A 60 -0.69 -10.97 -7.10
CA ALA A 60 -0.37 -11.64 -5.84
C ALA A 60 0.63 -10.82 -5.00
N GLU A 61 1.67 -10.29 -5.63
CA GLU A 61 2.68 -9.46 -4.98
C GLU A 61 2.12 -8.10 -4.54
N ALA A 62 1.27 -7.48 -5.36
CA ALA A 62 0.54 -6.27 -5.00
C ALA A 62 -0.37 -6.50 -3.77
N SER A 63 -1.08 -7.63 -3.71
CA SER A 63 -1.90 -8.00 -2.55
C SER A 63 -1.04 -8.19 -1.29
N ARG A 64 0.16 -8.80 -1.43
CA ARG A 64 1.13 -8.90 -0.34
C ARG A 64 1.57 -7.52 0.13
N CYS A 65 1.90 -6.62 -0.80
CA CYS A 65 2.31 -5.24 -0.50
C CYS A 65 1.20 -4.45 0.22
N LEU A 66 -0.05 -4.56 -0.24
CA LEU A 66 -1.23 -3.94 0.39
C LEU A 66 -1.37 -4.37 1.86
N ARG A 67 -1.24 -5.68 2.13
CA ARG A 67 -1.33 -6.20 3.50
C ARG A 67 -0.20 -5.66 4.39
N LEU A 68 1.03 -5.71 3.91
CA LEU A 68 2.19 -5.21 4.68
C LEU A 68 2.12 -3.70 4.91
N SER A 69 1.66 -2.94 3.92
CA SER A 69 1.46 -1.49 4.03
C SER A 69 0.38 -1.15 5.04
N TYR A 70 -0.75 -1.87 5.02
CA TYR A 70 -1.77 -1.76 6.06
C TYR A 70 -1.20 -2.09 7.44
N ASP A 71 -0.25 -3.04 7.51
CA ASP A 71 0.42 -3.38 8.75
C ASP A 71 1.33 -2.29 9.31
N LEU A 72 1.79 -1.36 8.47
CA LEU A 72 2.66 -0.26 8.87
C LEU A 72 1.91 1.06 9.11
N ASP A 73 0.66 1.20 8.63
CA ASP A 73 -0.21 2.35 8.89
C ASP A 73 -1.16 2.12 10.07
N GLU A 74 -0.61 2.29 11.28
CA GLU A 74 -1.34 2.16 12.54
C GLU A 74 -2.57 3.09 12.66
N GLN A 75 -2.53 4.27 12.03
CA GLN A 75 -3.69 5.18 12.03
C GLN A 75 -4.83 4.59 11.20
N THR A 76 -4.52 4.07 10.01
CA THR A 76 -5.52 3.42 9.16
C THR A 76 -6.07 2.15 9.81
N LYS A 77 -5.23 1.36 10.49
CA LYS A 77 -5.68 0.23 11.32
C LYS A 77 -6.64 0.64 12.42
N ALA A 78 -6.28 1.64 13.22
CA ALA A 78 -7.11 2.11 14.32
C ALA A 78 -8.47 2.60 13.81
N ARG A 79 -8.49 3.36 12.71
CA ARG A 79 -9.72 3.80 12.05
C ARG A 79 -10.58 2.63 11.58
N HIS A 80 -10.01 1.62 10.95
CA HIS A 80 -10.74 0.43 10.51
C HIS A 80 -11.32 -0.37 11.69
N ALA A 81 -10.58 -0.51 12.78
CA ALA A 81 -11.07 -1.17 13.99
C ALA A 81 -12.29 -0.42 14.57
N GLN A 82 -12.23 0.90 14.64
CA GLN A 82 -13.36 1.75 15.09
C GLN A 82 -14.59 1.60 14.19
N LEU A 83 -14.41 1.62 12.87
CA LEU A 83 -15.51 1.46 11.91
C LEU A 83 -16.18 0.09 12.02
N ARG A 84 -15.41 -0.98 12.21
CA ARG A 84 -15.96 -2.33 12.45
C ARG A 84 -16.77 -2.36 13.73
N ALA A 85 -16.23 -1.85 14.84
CA ALA A 85 -16.94 -1.78 16.12
C ALA A 85 -18.25 -0.97 16.03
N ALA A 86 -18.24 0.16 15.34
CA ALA A 86 -19.43 1.00 15.14
C ALA A 86 -20.51 0.34 14.28
N THR A 87 -20.13 -0.53 13.34
CA THR A 87 -21.08 -1.27 12.49
C THR A 87 -21.79 -2.38 13.26
N HIS A 88 -21.08 -3.07 14.16
CA HIS A 88 -21.68 -4.10 15.02
C HIS A 88 -22.71 -3.54 16.01
N LEU A 89 -22.52 -2.32 16.50
CA LEU A 89 -23.46 -1.66 17.43
C LEU A 89 -24.78 -1.21 16.78
N LYS A 90 -24.83 -1.07 15.45
CA LYS A 90 -26.05 -0.67 14.72
C LYS A 90 -26.91 -1.86 14.26
N ALA A 91 -26.40 -3.08 14.38
CA ALA A 91 -27.03 -4.29 13.86
C ALA A 91 -27.71 -5.17 14.94
N GLY A 92 -27.72 -4.72 16.21
CA GLY A 92 -28.42 -5.37 17.33
C GLY A 92 -29.39 -4.39 17.98
#